data_AF-A0A0G0L6W9-F1
#
_entry.id   AF-A0A0G0L6W9-F1
#
_cell.length_a   1.000
_cell.length_b   1.000
_cell.length_c   1.000
_cell.angle_alpha   90.00
_cell.angle_beta   90.00
_cell.angle_gamma   90.00
#
_symmetry.space_group_name_H-M   'P 1'
#
loop_
_entity.id
_entity.type
_entity.pdbx_description
1 polymer ?
#
loop_
_entity_poly.entity_id
_entity_poly.type
_entity_poly.pdbx_seq_one_letter_code
_entity_poly.pdbx_strand_id
1 'polypeptide(L)'
;DYHHRITSNALLYGDRINSNTLAYNNRINSNSAAYHARINSNTLAYNFRINSNLVDYIYRELADLETGGQGHIYFSRIDDLYQKVRYNSNAILYHAGVIDNHFTVTHTHQTIANIRFIKQGFTIEDGNTLHLNTPLRLSGSINLGASAQGTLHLDGDLTLAQDCYFTAPGFIDGSGHTLNLTGSFVVPAGVAGLTFVGDTFVYGNGQEVSFAPGACMCIDDTVSVTLSHLVLLIDQPTLFTGGGHLTLQDVVVRLSDDYNKTSGQLFIDGSVCMQGDKAFTVLDDGAVTINPFATWYFDKGAALSYAPSSNNRDLIRMHDATSTLYLDGCSLYSTTTGLRLTSGTLVVDHKNTIHADGSKLSEAITFGSGQTADDLTIKVMPGACLDVASGFVHYANGESD
;
A
#
# COMPACT_ATOMS: atom_id res chain seq x y z
N ASP A 1 5.32 -15.74 -41.25
CA ASP A 1 4.74 -16.61 -40.20
C ASP A 1 5.65 -17.65 -39.58
N TYR A 2 6.23 -18.61 -40.30
CA TYR A 2 7.01 -19.69 -39.66
C TYR A 2 8.25 -19.18 -38.88
N HIS A 3 9.01 -18.25 -39.46
CA HIS A 3 10.17 -17.66 -38.81
C HIS A 3 9.80 -16.86 -37.56
N HIS A 4 8.78 -16.00 -37.62
CA HIS A 4 8.32 -15.23 -36.44
C HIS A 4 7.84 -16.12 -35.29
N ARG A 5 7.18 -17.26 -35.58
CA ARG A 5 6.79 -18.23 -34.54
C ARG A 5 8.01 -18.90 -33.90
N ILE A 6 9.05 -19.19 -34.67
CA ILE A 6 10.30 -19.74 -34.14
C ILE A 6 11.00 -18.72 -33.23
N THR A 7 11.11 -17.45 -33.66
CA THR A 7 11.78 -16.42 -32.85
C THR A 7 11.00 -16.10 -31.57
N SER A 8 9.67 -16.01 -31.65
CA SER A 8 8.80 -15.77 -30.48
C SER A 8 8.87 -16.92 -29.47
N ASN A 9 8.83 -18.18 -29.94
CA ASN A 9 9.00 -19.33 -29.06
C ASN A 9 10.40 -19.41 -28.44
N ALA A 10 11.45 -19.03 -29.18
CA ALA A 10 12.80 -18.99 -28.67
C ALA A 10 12.98 -17.91 -27.58
N LEU A 11 12.38 -16.73 -27.75
CA LEU A 11 12.37 -15.67 -26.75
C LEU A 11 11.61 -16.07 -25.49
N LEU A 12 10.39 -16.60 -25.62
CA LEU A 12 9.60 -17.14 -24.49
C LEU A 12 10.35 -18.23 -23.72
N TYR A 13 11.07 -19.10 -24.43
CA TYR A 13 11.88 -20.13 -23.81
C TYR A 13 13.10 -19.53 -23.07
N GLY A 14 13.75 -18.53 -23.66
CA GLY A 14 14.83 -17.76 -23.04
C GLY A 14 14.37 -17.01 -21.78
N ASP A 15 13.23 -16.31 -21.85
CA ASP A 15 12.65 -15.59 -20.72
C ASP A 15 12.28 -16.53 -19.57
N ARG A 16 11.73 -17.70 -19.89
CA ARG A 16 11.44 -18.74 -18.89
C ARG A 16 12.70 -19.26 -18.22
N ILE A 17 13.78 -19.48 -18.98
CA ILE A 17 15.07 -19.90 -18.43
C ILE A 17 15.66 -18.79 -17.52
N ASN A 18 15.63 -17.54 -17.99
CA ASN A 18 16.18 -16.40 -17.25
C ASN A 18 15.38 -16.14 -15.96
N SER A 19 14.06 -16.17 -16.03
CA SER A 19 13.17 -16.02 -14.88
C SER A 19 13.40 -17.12 -13.83
N ASN A 20 13.49 -18.38 -14.27
CA ASN A 20 13.79 -19.49 -13.37
C ASN A 20 15.18 -19.38 -12.73
N THR A 21 16.17 -18.89 -13.48
CA THR A 21 17.54 -18.66 -12.98
C THR A 21 17.56 -17.54 -11.94
N LEU A 22 16.84 -16.44 -12.16
CA LEU A 22 16.68 -15.35 -11.21
C LEU A 22 15.98 -15.81 -9.93
N ALA A 23 14.89 -16.55 -10.05
CA ALA A 23 14.16 -17.11 -8.90
C ALA A 23 15.04 -18.07 -8.08
N TYR A 24 15.83 -18.91 -8.75
CA TYR A 24 16.77 -19.82 -8.10
C TYR A 24 17.90 -19.05 -7.39
N ASN A 25 18.47 -18.02 -8.03
CA ASN A 25 19.49 -17.17 -7.43
C ASN A 25 18.96 -16.39 -6.22
N ASN A 26 17.75 -15.82 -6.31
CA ASN A 26 17.10 -15.18 -5.18
C ASN A 26 16.93 -16.17 -4.02
N ARG A 27 16.47 -17.39 -4.29
CA ARG A 27 16.32 -18.42 -3.26
C ARG A 27 17.65 -18.79 -2.60
N ILE A 28 18.72 -18.95 -3.38
CA ILE A 28 20.06 -19.21 -2.85
C ILE A 28 20.55 -18.04 -2.00
N ASN A 29 20.43 -16.81 -2.49
CA ASN A 29 20.90 -15.62 -1.79
C ASN A 29 20.13 -15.38 -0.49
N SER A 30 18.80 -15.53 -0.50
CA SER A 30 17.97 -15.45 0.70
C SER A 30 18.32 -16.54 1.72
N ASN A 31 18.54 -17.78 1.27
CA ASN A 31 18.94 -18.87 2.15
C ASN A 31 20.35 -18.66 2.72
N SER A 32 21.29 -18.16 1.92
CA SER A 32 22.64 -17.82 2.36
C SER A 32 22.62 -16.70 3.40
N ALA A 33 21.86 -15.64 3.17
CA ALA A 33 21.69 -14.54 4.12
C ALA A 33 21.07 -15.02 5.44
N ALA A 34 20.03 -15.85 5.38
CA ALA A 34 19.40 -16.45 6.57
C ALA A 34 20.36 -17.37 7.33
N TYR A 35 21.19 -18.15 6.61
CA TYR A 35 22.20 -19.02 7.19
C TYR A 35 23.31 -18.21 7.88
N HIS A 36 23.83 -17.17 7.22
CA HIS A 36 24.82 -16.26 7.81
C HIS A 36 24.28 -15.53 9.04
N ALA A 37 23.04 -15.03 8.99
CA ALA A 37 22.39 -14.44 10.15
C ALA A 37 22.31 -15.45 11.32
N ARG A 38 21.92 -16.70 11.05
CA ARG A 38 21.85 -17.76 12.07
C ARG A 38 23.22 -18.10 12.65
N ILE A 39 24.27 -18.21 11.83
CA ILE A 39 25.64 -18.44 12.30
C ILE A 39 26.10 -17.29 13.20
N ASN A 40 25.91 -16.06 12.77
CA ASN A 40 26.34 -14.88 13.53
C ASN A 40 25.60 -14.81 14.87
N SER A 41 24.28 -15.03 14.87
CA SER A 41 23.49 -15.10 16.10
C SER A 41 23.94 -16.23 17.03
N ASN A 42 24.20 -17.43 16.49
CA ASN A 42 24.66 -18.57 17.30
C ASN A 42 26.07 -18.35 17.86
N THR A 43 26.98 -17.76 17.07
CA THR A 43 28.34 -17.42 17.50
C THR A 43 28.31 -16.39 18.62
N LEU A 44 27.44 -15.38 18.49
CA LEU A 44 27.23 -14.36 19.51
C LEU A 44 26.65 -14.97 20.79
N ALA A 45 25.61 -15.82 20.68
CA ALA A 45 25.02 -16.52 21.82
C ALA A 45 26.02 -17.46 22.51
N TYR A 46 26.86 -18.14 21.74
CA TYR A 46 27.92 -19.01 22.25
C TYR A 46 28.98 -18.21 23.01
N ASN A 47 29.44 -17.08 22.45
CA ASN A 47 30.37 -16.18 23.13
C ASN A 47 29.78 -15.62 24.44
N PHE A 48 28.49 -15.26 24.44
CA PHE A 48 27.81 -14.86 25.67
C PHE A 48 27.74 -15.98 26.71
N ARG A 49 27.50 -17.23 26.30
CA ARG A 49 27.49 -18.38 27.21
C ARG A 49 28.89 -18.68 27.79
N ILE A 50 29.93 -18.63 26.97
CA ILE A 50 31.32 -18.80 27.45
C ILE A 50 31.66 -17.72 28.47
N ASN A 51 31.41 -16.45 28.13
CA ASN A 51 31.70 -15.34 29.04
C ASN A 51 30.88 -15.43 30.33
N SER A 52 29.61 -15.84 30.27
CA SER A 52 28.79 -16.08 31.46
C SER A 52 29.32 -17.22 32.32
N ASN A 53 29.75 -18.33 31.73
CA ASN A 53 30.28 -19.47 32.48
C ASN A 53 31.66 -19.16 33.09
N LEU A 54 32.49 -18.39 32.39
CA LEU A 54 33.78 -17.91 32.92
C LEU A 54 33.56 -17.00 34.13
N VAL A 55 32.56 -16.12 34.07
CA VAL A 55 32.16 -15.28 35.21
C VAL A 55 31.66 -16.13 36.38
N ASP A 56 30.82 -17.15 36.15
CA ASP A 56 30.35 -18.05 37.22
C ASP A 56 31.50 -18.85 37.86
N TYR A 57 32.45 -19.33 37.05
CA TYR A 57 33.65 -20.03 37.53
C TYR A 57 34.52 -19.11 38.41
N ILE A 58 34.77 -17.89 37.95
CA ILE A 58 35.54 -16.88 38.69
C ILE A 58 34.83 -16.53 40.01
N TYR A 59 33.50 -16.43 40.02
CA TYR A 59 32.71 -16.24 41.24
C TYR A 59 32.91 -17.37 42.25
N ARG A 60 32.96 -18.63 41.80
CA ARG A 60 33.14 -19.80 42.67
C ARG A 60 34.55 -19.89 43.25
N GLU A 61 35.60 -19.68 42.46
CA GLU A 61 36.98 -19.66 42.98
C GLU A 61 37.21 -18.51 43.99
N LEU A 62 36.54 -17.37 43.80
CA LEU A 62 36.66 -16.23 44.71
C LEU A 62 35.82 -16.40 46.00
N ALA A 63 34.74 -17.18 45.97
CA ALA A 63 33.99 -17.56 47.16
C ALA A 63 34.81 -18.47 48.10
N ASP A 64 35.67 -19.34 47.54
CA ASP A 64 36.58 -20.16 48.36
C ASP A 64 37.69 -19.34 49.04
N LEU A 65 38.06 -18.19 48.45
CA LEU A 65 39.02 -17.22 49.00
C LEU A 65 38.45 -16.34 50.14
N GLU A 66 37.14 -16.42 50.40
CA GLU A 66 36.42 -15.67 51.44
C GLU A 66 36.84 -16.09 52.87
N THR A 67 37.53 -17.22 53.01
CA THR A 67 38.15 -17.66 54.28
C THR A 67 39.36 -16.80 54.73
N GLY A 68 39.87 -15.91 53.87
CA GLY A 68 41.11 -15.14 54.09
C GLY A 68 40.97 -13.62 54.31
N GLY A 69 39.76 -13.07 54.48
CA GLY A 69 39.55 -11.68 54.95
C GLY A 69 39.74 -10.55 53.92
N GLN A 70 40.02 -10.84 52.64
CA GLN A 70 40.06 -9.86 51.54
C GLN A 70 38.79 -9.88 50.65
N GLY A 71 37.84 -10.79 50.89
CA GLY A 71 36.67 -11.02 50.03
C GLY A 71 35.76 -9.79 49.83
N HIS A 72 35.49 -9.01 50.89
CA HIS A 72 34.49 -7.94 50.86
C HIS A 72 34.74 -6.83 49.81
N ILE A 73 35.98 -6.53 49.45
CA ILE A 73 36.29 -5.47 48.46
C ILE A 73 36.08 -5.99 47.02
N TYR A 74 36.36 -7.28 46.79
CA TYR A 74 36.18 -7.91 45.48
C TYR A 74 34.70 -8.14 45.14
N PHE A 75 33.87 -8.56 46.10
CA PHE A 75 32.43 -8.75 45.84
C PHE A 75 31.70 -7.46 45.43
N SER A 76 32.01 -6.31 46.06
CA SER A 76 31.36 -5.04 45.71
C SER A 76 31.63 -4.57 44.27
N ARG A 77 32.82 -4.85 43.73
CA ARG A 77 33.22 -4.49 42.36
C ARG A 77 32.70 -5.48 41.33
N ILE A 78 32.53 -6.75 41.71
CA ILE A 78 32.01 -7.79 40.82
C ILE A 78 30.48 -7.69 40.73
N ASP A 79 29.77 -7.34 41.80
CA ASP A 79 28.35 -7.03 41.74
C ASP A 79 28.06 -5.82 40.84
N ASP A 80 28.91 -4.78 40.93
CA ASP A 80 28.84 -3.62 40.02
C ASP A 80 29.10 -4.03 38.55
N LEU A 81 30.06 -4.93 38.31
CA LEU A 81 30.33 -5.45 36.97
C LEU A 81 29.19 -6.33 36.45
N TYR A 82 28.61 -7.21 37.27
CA TYR A 82 27.46 -8.04 36.93
C TYR A 82 26.24 -7.19 36.60
N GLN A 83 25.97 -6.14 37.38
CA GLN A 83 24.90 -5.19 37.09
C GLN A 83 25.16 -4.40 35.80
N LYS A 84 26.41 -3.97 35.55
CA LYS A 84 26.79 -3.31 34.28
C LYS A 84 26.66 -4.23 33.08
N VAL A 85 27.06 -5.49 33.19
CA VAL A 85 26.94 -6.49 32.11
C VAL A 85 25.47 -6.83 31.86
N ARG A 86 24.65 -6.98 32.91
CA ARG A 86 23.20 -7.18 32.79
C ARG A 86 22.52 -5.97 32.18
N TYR A 87 22.87 -4.76 32.61
CA TYR A 87 22.37 -3.52 32.05
C TYR A 87 22.77 -3.37 30.57
N ASN A 88 24.02 -3.67 30.22
CA ASN A 88 24.51 -3.59 28.83
C ASN A 88 23.92 -4.70 27.95
N SER A 89 23.75 -5.92 28.47
CA SER A 89 23.10 -7.02 27.73
C SER A 89 21.62 -6.74 27.52
N ASN A 90 20.94 -6.16 28.51
CA ASN A 90 19.57 -5.69 28.36
C ASN A 90 19.48 -4.47 27.45
N ALA A 91 20.47 -3.57 27.47
CA ALA A 91 20.56 -2.47 26.53
C ALA A 91 20.73 -2.99 25.10
N ILE A 92 21.53 -4.03 24.87
CA ILE A 92 21.73 -4.62 23.54
C ILE A 92 20.51 -5.42 23.05
N LEU A 93 19.81 -6.13 23.95
CA LEU A 93 18.62 -6.93 23.60
C LEU A 93 17.31 -6.11 23.62
N TYR A 94 17.27 -5.00 24.38
CA TYR A 94 16.09 -4.19 24.66
C TYR A 94 16.28 -2.68 24.48
N HIS A 95 17.23 -2.19 23.66
CA HIS A 95 17.48 -0.74 23.47
C HIS A 95 16.30 0.07 22.94
N ALA A 96 15.21 -0.58 22.60
CA ALA A 96 13.93 0.05 22.40
C ALA A 96 12.95 -0.50 23.44
N GLY A 97 12.40 0.39 24.27
CA GLY A 97 11.43 0.08 25.31
C GLY A 97 10.14 -0.55 24.75
N VAL A 98 9.33 -1.09 25.64
CA VAL A 98 8.00 -1.60 25.32
C VAL A 98 7.00 -0.86 26.18
N ILE A 99 5.91 -0.39 25.57
CA ILE A 99 4.76 0.13 26.29
C ILE A 99 3.73 -0.98 26.35
N ASP A 100 3.60 -1.60 27.52
CA ASP A 100 2.77 -2.79 27.70
C ASP A 100 1.27 -2.48 27.82
N ASN A 101 0.93 -1.29 28.35
CA ASN A 101 -0.44 -0.89 28.64
C ASN A 101 -0.95 0.15 27.64
N HIS A 102 -2.27 0.21 27.48
CA HIS A 102 -2.91 1.30 26.76
C HIS A 102 -2.60 2.62 27.46
N PHE A 103 -2.32 3.67 26.71
CA PHE A 103 -2.08 5.00 27.27
C PHE A 103 -2.85 6.07 26.50
N THR A 104 -3.08 7.20 27.17
CA THR A 104 -3.75 8.36 26.60
C THR A 104 -2.76 9.50 26.43
N VAL A 105 -2.78 10.14 25.25
CA VAL A 105 -2.03 11.34 24.93
C VAL A 105 -2.87 12.55 25.34
N THR A 106 -2.47 13.15 26.46
CA THR A 106 -3.18 14.26 27.12
C THR A 106 -2.49 15.62 26.93
N HIS A 107 -1.29 15.62 26.32
CA HIS A 107 -0.54 16.84 26.03
C HIS A 107 -0.68 17.18 24.54
N THR A 108 -0.71 18.48 24.23
CA THR A 108 -0.84 19.00 22.86
C THR A 108 0.17 18.36 21.90
N HIS A 109 1.40 18.18 22.35
CA HIS A 109 2.43 17.42 21.63
C HIS A 109 3.09 16.44 22.58
N GLN A 110 3.08 15.16 22.21
CA GLN A 110 3.79 14.10 22.91
C GLN A 110 4.64 13.33 21.93
N THR A 111 5.91 13.13 22.24
CA THR A 111 6.82 12.33 21.42
C THR A 111 7.17 11.04 22.14
N ILE A 112 7.04 9.93 21.43
CA ILE A 112 7.54 8.63 21.84
C ILE A 112 8.71 8.27 20.93
N ALA A 113 9.87 8.09 21.55
CA ALA A 113 11.10 7.69 20.90
C ALA A 113 11.73 6.51 21.66
N ASN A 114 12.63 5.78 21.01
CA ASN A 114 13.31 4.61 21.55
C ASN A 114 12.34 3.53 22.06
N ILE A 115 11.22 3.28 21.37
CA ILE A 115 10.26 2.20 21.67
C ILE A 115 10.17 1.27 20.48
N ARG A 116 10.13 -0.05 20.70
CA ARG A 116 9.97 -1.04 19.62
C ARG A 116 8.56 -1.58 19.51
N PHE A 117 7.79 -1.49 20.59
CA PHE A 117 6.46 -2.06 20.62
C PHE A 117 5.54 -1.32 21.59
N ILE A 118 4.36 -0.91 21.12
CA ILE A 118 3.19 -0.58 21.94
C ILE A 118 2.21 -1.76 21.84
N LYS A 119 1.87 -2.40 22.97
CA LYS A 119 1.12 -3.67 22.97
C LYS A 119 -0.41 -3.53 23.01
N GLN A 120 -0.92 -2.49 23.66
CA GLN A 120 -2.36 -2.33 23.91
C GLN A 120 -2.94 -1.07 23.26
N GLY A 121 -2.20 -0.49 22.32
CA GLY A 121 -2.60 0.70 21.59
C GLY A 121 -2.53 1.98 22.42
N PHE A 122 -3.24 3.00 21.94
CA PHE A 122 -3.30 4.31 22.58
C PHE A 122 -4.54 5.09 22.17
N THR A 123 -4.85 6.12 22.96
CA THR A 123 -5.84 7.14 22.64
C THR A 123 -5.16 8.49 22.50
N ILE A 124 -5.42 9.21 21.42
CA ILE A 124 -5.06 10.60 21.24
C ILE A 124 -6.30 11.44 21.47
N GLU A 125 -6.32 12.27 22.51
CA GLU A 125 -7.45 13.17 22.75
C GLU A 125 -7.53 14.24 21.65
N ASP A 126 -8.74 14.77 21.42
CA ASP A 126 -8.99 15.77 20.39
C ASP A 126 -8.05 16.98 20.55
N GLY A 127 -7.42 17.41 19.44
CA GLY A 127 -6.49 18.53 19.42
C GLY A 127 -5.06 18.22 19.87
N ASN A 128 -4.78 16.99 20.33
CA ASN A 128 -3.44 16.55 20.68
C ASN A 128 -2.75 15.81 19.51
N THR A 129 -1.42 15.81 19.51
CA THR A 129 -0.59 15.11 18.52
C THR A 129 0.38 14.14 19.19
N LEU A 130 0.43 12.91 18.70
CA LEU A 130 1.42 11.90 19.05
C LEU A 130 2.46 11.76 17.94
N HIS A 131 3.71 12.10 18.24
CA HIS A 131 4.88 11.86 17.39
C HIS A 131 5.49 10.50 17.71
N LEU A 132 5.60 9.62 16.71
CA LEU A 132 6.25 8.32 16.83
C LEU A 132 7.60 8.35 16.09
N ASN A 133 8.69 8.46 16.85
CA ASN A 133 10.04 8.67 16.33
C ASN A 133 10.92 7.43 16.42
N THR A 134 10.41 6.30 15.97
CA THR A 134 11.15 5.04 15.79
C THR A 134 10.35 4.08 14.90
N PRO A 135 11.01 3.20 14.12
CA PRO A 135 10.35 2.04 13.54
C PRO A 135 9.65 1.22 14.62
N LEU A 136 8.32 1.27 14.62
CA LEU A 136 7.52 0.83 15.76
C LEU A 136 6.57 -0.27 15.32
N ARG A 137 6.47 -1.34 16.12
CA ARG A 137 5.34 -2.25 16.03
C ARG A 137 4.23 -1.76 16.97
N LEU A 138 2.98 -1.86 16.54
CA LEU A 138 1.81 -1.43 17.32
C LEU A 138 0.73 -2.50 17.26
N SER A 139 0.19 -2.90 18.41
CA SER A 139 -0.99 -3.77 18.54
C SER A 139 -2.03 -3.13 19.45
N GLY A 140 -3.26 -3.65 19.42
CA GLY A 140 -4.37 -3.14 20.20
C GLY A 140 -5.09 -1.97 19.54
N SER A 141 -5.88 -1.23 20.33
CA SER A 141 -6.77 -0.20 19.81
C SER A 141 -6.08 1.13 19.58
N ILE A 142 -6.25 1.71 18.40
CA ILE A 142 -5.88 3.09 18.07
C ILE A 142 -7.14 3.95 18.13
N ASN A 143 -7.15 4.96 18.98
CA ASN A 143 -8.22 5.95 19.03
C ASN A 143 -7.62 7.31 18.71
N LEU A 144 -8.06 7.95 17.62
CA LEU A 144 -7.56 9.28 17.21
C LEU A 144 -8.54 10.42 17.57
N GLY A 145 -9.24 10.26 18.71
CA GLY A 145 -10.07 11.30 19.30
C GLY A 145 -11.56 11.05 19.13
N ALA A 146 -12.36 11.51 20.09
CA ALA A 146 -13.81 11.31 20.10
C ALA A 146 -14.51 12.12 19.01
N SER A 147 -13.95 13.28 18.65
CA SER A 147 -14.43 14.14 17.58
C SER A 147 -13.58 13.99 16.31
N ALA A 148 -12.72 12.96 16.25
CA ALA A 148 -11.79 12.71 15.16
C ALA A 148 -10.80 13.86 14.91
N GLN A 149 -10.28 14.48 15.98
CA GLN A 149 -9.32 15.60 15.90
C GLN A 149 -7.95 15.31 16.52
N GLY A 150 -7.69 14.08 16.95
CA GLY A 150 -6.35 13.65 17.37
C GLY A 150 -5.47 13.35 16.17
N THR A 151 -4.19 13.71 16.26
CA THR A 151 -3.22 13.51 15.16
C THR A 151 -2.16 12.49 15.53
N LEU A 152 -2.03 11.45 14.72
CA LEU A 152 -0.88 10.55 14.73
C LEU A 152 0.15 11.05 13.71
N HIS A 153 1.30 11.51 14.18
CA HIS A 153 2.42 11.93 13.34
C HIS A 153 3.52 10.86 13.35
N LEU A 154 3.99 10.48 12.17
CA LEU A 154 5.06 9.51 12.00
C LEU A 154 6.38 10.24 11.74
N ASP A 155 7.37 10.07 12.63
CA ASP A 155 8.77 10.43 12.31
C ASP A 155 9.56 9.18 11.86
N GLY A 156 8.88 8.06 11.62
CA GLY A 156 9.42 6.79 11.14
C GLY A 156 8.33 5.78 10.79
N ASP A 157 8.69 4.69 10.12
CA ASP A 157 7.72 3.68 9.68
C ASP A 157 6.99 3.01 10.87
N LEU A 158 5.69 2.77 10.71
CA LEU A 158 4.84 2.14 11.72
C LEU A 158 4.29 0.81 11.18
N THR A 159 4.55 -0.28 11.89
CA THR A 159 3.99 -1.59 11.59
C THR A 159 2.78 -1.87 12.49
N LEU A 160 1.60 -1.94 11.87
CA LEU A 160 0.37 -2.35 12.53
C LEU A 160 0.32 -3.89 12.62
N ALA A 161 0.35 -4.40 13.84
CA ALA A 161 0.22 -5.82 14.14
C ALA A 161 -1.16 -6.36 13.71
N GLN A 162 -1.29 -7.68 13.57
CA GLN A 162 -2.53 -8.32 13.14
C GLN A 162 -3.74 -8.02 14.05
N ASP A 163 -3.49 -7.78 15.32
CA ASP A 163 -4.47 -7.44 16.35
C ASP A 163 -4.62 -5.92 16.57
N CYS A 164 -4.09 -5.10 15.66
CA CYS A 164 -4.25 -3.66 15.68
C CYS A 164 -5.55 -3.25 14.99
N TYR A 165 -6.32 -2.35 15.60
CA TYR A 165 -7.58 -1.86 15.01
C TYR A 165 -7.87 -0.43 15.47
N PHE A 166 -8.56 0.34 14.64
CA PHE A 166 -9.00 1.68 15.03
C PHE A 166 -10.36 1.61 15.72
N THR A 167 -10.51 2.34 16.82
CA THR A 167 -11.80 2.52 17.50
C THR A 167 -12.46 3.85 17.18
N ALA A 168 -11.68 4.82 16.69
CA ALA A 168 -12.17 6.11 16.22
C ALA A 168 -11.23 6.63 15.12
N PRO A 169 -11.76 7.27 14.07
CA PRO A 169 -10.93 7.94 13.07
C PRO A 169 -10.29 9.21 13.64
N GLY A 170 -9.42 9.83 12.86
CA GLY A 170 -8.77 11.11 13.15
C GLY A 170 -7.72 11.40 12.08
N PHE A 171 -6.68 12.15 12.43
CA PHE A 171 -5.65 12.57 11.48
C PHE A 171 -4.43 11.65 11.51
N ILE A 172 -3.95 11.29 10.32
CA ILE A 172 -2.66 10.64 10.11
C ILE A 172 -1.77 11.59 9.30
N ASP A 173 -0.69 12.02 9.91
CA ASP A 173 0.42 12.67 9.24
C ASP A 173 1.53 11.65 9.05
N GLY A 174 1.60 11.05 7.86
CA GLY A 174 2.65 10.08 7.55
C GLY A 174 4.01 10.71 7.33
N SER A 175 4.10 12.01 7.01
CA SER A 175 5.36 12.70 6.73
C SER A 175 6.33 11.94 5.80
N GLY A 176 5.78 11.23 4.81
CA GLY A 176 6.51 10.42 3.84
C GLY A 176 6.84 8.99 4.29
N HIS A 177 6.42 8.59 5.50
CA HIS A 177 6.69 7.28 6.08
C HIS A 177 5.60 6.24 5.78
N THR A 178 5.92 4.99 6.10
CA THR A 178 5.09 3.82 5.78
C THR A 178 4.25 3.36 6.97
N LEU A 179 2.96 3.14 6.72
CA LEU A 179 2.07 2.30 7.52
C LEU A 179 2.08 0.88 6.95
N ASN A 180 2.75 -0.04 7.62
CA ASN A 180 2.87 -1.44 7.20
C ASN A 180 1.82 -2.31 7.90
N LEU A 181 0.95 -2.97 7.12
CA LEU A 181 -0.12 -3.82 7.64
C LEU A 181 0.34 -5.28 7.75
N THR A 182 0.15 -5.89 8.91
CA THR A 182 0.40 -7.33 9.10
C THR A 182 -0.87 -8.15 9.29
N GLY A 183 -2.04 -7.50 9.33
CA GLY A 183 -3.36 -8.10 9.27
C GLY A 183 -4.34 -7.18 8.54
N SER A 184 -5.51 -7.72 8.18
CA SER A 184 -6.58 -6.94 7.56
C SER A 184 -7.01 -5.78 8.45
N PHE A 185 -7.41 -4.71 7.79
CA PHE A 185 -7.59 -3.39 8.35
C PHE A 185 -9.00 -2.88 8.03
N VAL A 186 -9.71 -2.38 9.04
CA VAL A 186 -11.04 -1.75 8.86
C VAL A 186 -10.90 -0.26 9.16
N VAL A 187 -11.20 0.58 8.17
CA VAL A 187 -11.31 2.03 8.36
C VAL A 187 -12.57 2.31 9.20
N PRO A 188 -12.45 2.96 10.36
CA PRO A 188 -13.58 3.20 11.26
C PRO A 188 -14.48 4.31 10.71
N ALA A 189 -15.77 4.26 11.05
CA ALA A 189 -16.70 5.35 10.74
C ALA A 189 -16.49 6.54 11.68
N GLY A 190 -16.77 7.75 11.19
CA GLY A 190 -16.77 8.98 11.98
C GLY A 190 -16.99 10.21 11.13
N VAL A 191 -17.30 11.34 11.77
CA VAL A 191 -17.81 12.55 11.11
C VAL A 191 -16.86 13.11 10.05
N ALA A 192 -15.54 13.00 10.25
CA ALA A 192 -14.52 13.49 9.33
C ALA A 192 -13.84 12.38 8.50
N GLY A 193 -14.17 11.10 8.74
CA GLY A 193 -13.40 9.98 8.19
C GLY A 193 -11.98 9.87 8.77
N LEU A 194 -11.24 8.85 8.32
CA LEU A 194 -9.81 8.74 8.58
C LEU A 194 -9.06 9.66 7.60
N THR A 195 -8.43 10.71 8.11
CA THR A 195 -7.92 11.80 7.27
C THR A 195 -6.40 11.79 7.22
N PHE A 196 -5.84 11.78 6.01
CA PHE A 196 -4.41 11.90 5.76
C PHE A 196 -4.06 13.37 5.52
N VAL A 197 -3.22 13.91 6.39
CA VAL A 197 -2.77 15.32 6.37
C VAL A 197 -1.28 15.45 6.03
N GLY A 198 -0.60 14.33 5.80
CA GLY A 198 0.78 14.27 5.33
C GLY A 198 0.99 13.03 4.44
N ASP A 199 1.95 13.13 3.53
CA ASP A 199 2.23 12.08 2.55
C ASP A 199 2.42 10.73 3.25
N THR A 200 1.77 9.68 2.76
CA THR A 200 1.76 8.38 3.45
C THR A 200 1.80 7.21 2.48
N PHE A 201 2.65 6.24 2.78
CA PHE A 201 2.64 4.94 2.10
C PHE A 201 1.93 3.91 2.98
N VAL A 202 0.82 3.34 2.51
CA VAL A 202 0.18 2.20 3.17
C VAL A 202 0.62 0.94 2.43
N TYR A 203 1.48 0.15 3.07
CA TYR A 203 1.94 -1.13 2.53
C TYR A 203 1.10 -2.26 3.13
N GLY A 204 0.22 -2.84 2.34
CA GLY A 204 -0.77 -3.77 2.88
C GLY A 204 -0.31 -5.22 2.97
N ASN A 205 0.84 -5.62 2.40
CA ASN A 205 1.39 -6.98 2.53
C ASN A 205 0.35 -8.11 2.23
N GLY A 206 -0.44 -7.91 1.18
CA GLY A 206 -1.51 -8.79 0.73
C GLY A 206 -2.75 -8.83 1.63
N GLN A 207 -2.82 -7.98 2.65
CA GLN A 207 -3.96 -7.88 3.55
C GLN A 207 -5.11 -7.12 2.91
N GLU A 208 -6.30 -7.28 3.48
CA GLU A 208 -7.50 -6.57 3.04
C GLU A 208 -7.67 -5.25 3.81
N VAL A 209 -8.02 -4.18 3.11
CA VAL A 209 -8.51 -2.92 3.65
C VAL A 209 -10.00 -2.82 3.32
N SER A 210 -10.83 -2.72 4.35
CA SER A 210 -12.28 -2.52 4.24
C SER A 210 -12.74 -1.32 5.06
N PHE A 211 -14.01 -0.95 4.95
CA PHE A 211 -14.57 0.24 5.57
C PHE A 211 -15.77 -0.14 6.42
N ALA A 212 -15.87 0.42 7.62
CA ALA A 212 -17.12 0.35 8.37
C ALA A 212 -18.23 1.11 7.61
N PRO A 213 -19.52 0.78 7.83
CA PRO A 213 -20.62 1.51 7.21
C PRO A 213 -20.55 3.01 7.51
N GLY A 214 -20.56 3.84 6.45
CA GLY A 214 -20.45 5.30 6.57
C GLY A 214 -19.04 5.82 6.91
N ALA A 215 -18.02 4.95 6.86
CA ALA A 215 -16.63 5.37 6.93
C ALA A 215 -16.14 5.93 5.60
N CYS A 216 -15.21 6.86 5.67
CA CYS A 216 -14.46 7.36 4.53
C CYS A 216 -12.98 7.55 4.90
N MET A 217 -12.16 7.61 3.86
CA MET A 217 -10.76 8.02 3.90
C MET A 217 -10.64 9.37 3.19
N CYS A 218 -10.25 10.40 3.94
CA CYS A 218 -10.06 11.74 3.40
C CYS A 218 -8.57 11.99 3.13
N ILE A 219 -8.25 12.59 1.99
CA ILE A 219 -6.87 12.96 1.62
C ILE A 219 -6.86 14.47 1.37
N ASP A 220 -6.14 15.20 2.21
CA ASP A 220 -6.04 16.65 2.09
C ASP A 220 -5.44 17.08 0.74
N ASP A 221 -5.81 18.28 0.27
CA ASP A 221 -5.61 18.73 -1.11
C ASP A 221 -4.14 18.71 -1.60
N THR A 222 -3.18 18.79 -0.69
CA THR A 222 -1.74 18.80 -1.01
C THR A 222 -1.04 17.49 -0.67
N VAL A 223 -1.78 16.48 -0.24
CA VAL A 223 -1.25 15.22 0.30
C VAL A 223 -1.35 14.12 -0.75
N SER A 224 -0.33 13.25 -0.77
CA SER A 224 -0.29 12.04 -1.57
C SER A 224 -0.33 10.80 -0.67
N VAL A 225 -1.31 9.92 -0.91
CA VAL A 225 -1.41 8.61 -0.24
C VAL A 225 -1.26 7.51 -1.26
N THR A 226 -0.36 6.57 -1.00
CA THR A 226 -0.19 5.36 -1.82
C THR A 226 -0.71 4.15 -1.06
N LEU A 227 -1.72 3.47 -1.60
CA LEU A 227 -2.16 2.16 -1.14
C LEU A 227 -1.49 1.10 -2.02
N SER A 228 -0.68 0.22 -1.41
CA SER A 228 0.13 -0.72 -2.17
C SER A 228 0.02 -2.17 -1.67
N HIS A 229 0.11 -3.12 -2.61
CA HIS A 229 0.17 -4.56 -2.35
C HIS A 229 -0.96 -5.04 -1.41
N LEU A 230 -2.21 -4.72 -1.74
CA LEU A 230 -3.35 -5.01 -0.87
C LEU A 230 -4.62 -5.36 -1.64
N VAL A 231 -5.60 -5.91 -0.91
CA VAL A 231 -6.97 -6.04 -1.41
C VAL A 231 -7.79 -4.89 -0.83
N LEU A 232 -8.39 -4.07 -1.69
CA LEU A 232 -9.28 -2.98 -1.29
C LEU A 232 -10.73 -3.39 -1.50
N LEU A 233 -11.50 -3.51 -0.42
CA LEU A 233 -12.93 -3.77 -0.50
C LEU A 233 -13.69 -2.44 -0.65
N ILE A 234 -14.48 -2.32 -1.72
CA ILE A 234 -15.41 -1.21 -1.91
C ILE A 234 -16.84 -1.74 -1.84
N ASP A 235 -17.53 -1.42 -0.77
CA ASP A 235 -18.87 -1.91 -0.42
C ASP A 235 -19.90 -0.79 -0.19
N GLN A 236 -19.53 0.44 -0.57
CA GLN A 236 -20.36 1.63 -0.50
C GLN A 236 -19.93 2.65 -1.55
N PRO A 237 -20.81 3.57 -1.99
CA PRO A 237 -20.60 4.32 -3.22
C PRO A 237 -19.54 5.42 -3.14
N THR A 238 -19.20 5.89 -1.95
CA THR A 238 -18.19 6.94 -1.77
C THR A 238 -17.35 6.62 -0.55
N LEU A 239 -16.06 6.36 -0.79
CA LEU A 239 -15.08 5.98 0.23
C LEU A 239 -13.93 6.96 0.35
N PHE A 240 -13.48 7.50 -0.78
CA PHE A 240 -12.38 8.45 -0.83
C PHE A 240 -12.91 9.87 -1.02
N THR A 241 -12.45 10.78 -0.18
CA THR A 241 -12.81 12.20 -0.19
C THR A 241 -11.58 13.10 -0.14
N GLY A 242 -11.75 14.39 -0.43
CA GLY A 242 -10.67 15.38 -0.41
C GLY A 242 -10.01 15.57 -1.79
N GLY A 243 -9.25 16.65 -1.96
CA GLY A 243 -8.66 17.04 -3.24
C GLY A 243 -7.28 16.43 -3.52
N GLY A 244 -6.72 15.67 -2.58
CA GLY A 244 -5.37 15.13 -2.69
C GLY A 244 -5.19 14.02 -3.75
N HIS A 245 -4.01 13.40 -3.72
CA HIS A 245 -3.62 12.37 -4.68
C HIS A 245 -3.70 10.98 -4.04
N LEU A 246 -4.52 10.10 -4.60
CA LEU A 246 -4.55 8.68 -4.26
C LEU A 246 -3.80 7.88 -5.32
N THR A 247 -2.84 7.07 -4.92
CA THR A 247 -2.20 6.08 -5.80
C THR A 247 -2.60 4.68 -5.36
N LEU A 248 -3.07 3.86 -6.31
CA LEU A 248 -3.25 2.43 -6.13
C LEU A 248 -2.10 1.71 -6.84
N GLN A 249 -1.32 0.93 -6.09
CA GLN A 249 -0.14 0.23 -6.61
C GLN A 249 -0.18 -1.27 -6.33
N ASP A 250 -0.29 -2.10 -7.36
CA ASP A 250 -0.38 -3.56 -7.19
C ASP A 250 -1.54 -3.96 -6.26
N VAL A 251 -2.72 -3.40 -6.54
CA VAL A 251 -3.94 -3.50 -5.72
C VAL A 251 -5.00 -4.32 -6.44
N VAL A 252 -5.66 -5.22 -5.71
CA VAL A 252 -6.92 -5.82 -6.15
C VAL A 252 -8.08 -5.06 -5.50
N VAL A 253 -8.90 -4.39 -6.30
CA VAL A 253 -10.10 -3.70 -5.85
C VAL A 253 -11.30 -4.64 -6.04
N ARG A 254 -12.00 -4.96 -4.95
CA ARG A 254 -13.24 -5.75 -4.96
C ARG A 254 -14.43 -4.83 -4.85
N LEU A 255 -15.11 -4.60 -5.97
CA LEU A 255 -16.33 -3.83 -6.05
C LEU A 255 -17.53 -4.71 -5.63
N SER A 256 -17.96 -4.57 -4.39
CA SER A 256 -19.19 -5.16 -3.85
C SER A 256 -20.39 -4.20 -3.93
N ASP A 257 -20.12 -2.91 -4.15
CA ASP A 257 -21.08 -1.88 -4.55
C ASP A 257 -20.52 -1.02 -5.69
N ASP A 258 -21.38 -0.26 -6.37
CA ASP A 258 -20.96 0.70 -7.39
C ASP A 258 -20.17 1.83 -6.72
N TYR A 259 -18.95 2.09 -7.19
CA TYR A 259 -18.08 3.13 -6.66
C TYR A 259 -18.14 4.40 -7.52
N ASN A 260 -18.27 5.54 -6.84
CA ASN A 260 -18.25 6.86 -7.44
C ASN A 260 -16.98 7.61 -7.03
N LYS A 261 -16.07 7.82 -7.98
CA LYS A 261 -14.95 8.72 -7.80
C LYS A 261 -15.43 10.16 -7.91
N THR A 262 -15.58 10.83 -6.77
CA THR A 262 -16.19 12.16 -6.64
C THR A 262 -15.22 13.29 -6.31
N SER A 263 -13.93 12.99 -6.08
CA SER A 263 -12.92 13.98 -5.76
C SER A 263 -11.50 13.45 -5.98
N GLY A 264 -10.50 14.31 -5.78
CA GLY A 264 -9.08 13.99 -5.78
C GLY A 264 -8.52 13.51 -7.12
N GLN A 265 -7.22 13.34 -7.23
CA GLN A 265 -6.62 12.64 -8.37
C GLN A 265 -6.40 11.17 -8.03
N LEU A 266 -6.61 10.28 -9.01
CA LEU A 266 -6.32 8.85 -8.85
C LEU A 266 -5.19 8.46 -9.80
N PHE A 267 -4.18 7.78 -9.27
CA PHE A 267 -3.08 7.23 -10.04
C PHE A 267 -3.12 5.71 -9.97
N ILE A 268 -2.98 5.07 -11.12
CA ILE A 268 -2.84 3.63 -11.26
C ILE A 268 -1.36 3.34 -11.52
N ASP A 269 -0.75 2.57 -10.62
CA ASP A 269 0.63 2.12 -10.72
C ASP A 269 0.74 0.59 -10.58
N GLY A 270 1.74 -0.01 -11.24
CA GLY A 270 1.85 -1.47 -11.31
C GLY A 270 0.60 -2.12 -11.91
N SER A 271 0.09 -3.19 -11.28
CA SER A 271 -1.14 -3.88 -11.71
C SER A 271 -2.31 -3.61 -10.76
N VAL A 272 -3.30 -2.83 -11.21
CA VAL A 272 -4.54 -2.60 -10.44
C VAL A 272 -5.71 -3.32 -11.11
N CYS A 273 -6.30 -4.28 -10.39
CA CYS A 273 -7.37 -5.14 -10.89
C CYS A 273 -8.70 -4.81 -10.22
N MET A 274 -9.70 -4.44 -11.03
CA MET A 274 -11.08 -4.21 -10.62
C MET A 274 -11.87 -5.51 -10.79
N GLN A 275 -12.34 -6.07 -9.69
CA GLN A 275 -13.13 -7.30 -9.64
C GLN A 275 -14.53 -7.04 -9.06
N GLY A 276 -15.51 -7.86 -9.44
CA GLY A 276 -16.90 -7.74 -9.00
C GLY A 276 -17.86 -7.54 -10.17
N ASP A 277 -19.15 -7.38 -9.88
CA ASP A 277 -20.20 -7.16 -10.87
C ASP A 277 -20.75 -5.73 -10.84
N LYS A 278 -19.92 -4.80 -10.35
CA LYS A 278 -20.26 -3.41 -10.07
C LYS A 278 -19.43 -2.44 -10.90
N ALA A 279 -19.87 -1.20 -10.92
CA ALA A 279 -19.25 -0.13 -11.68
C ALA A 279 -18.21 0.65 -10.86
N PHE A 280 -17.08 0.96 -11.49
CA PHE A 280 -16.22 2.07 -11.10
C PHE A 280 -16.60 3.28 -11.98
N THR A 281 -17.12 4.33 -11.37
CA THR A 281 -17.63 5.51 -12.08
C THR A 281 -16.76 6.74 -11.83
N VAL A 282 -16.27 7.35 -12.91
CA VAL A 282 -15.61 8.67 -12.87
C VAL A 282 -16.69 9.75 -12.95
N LEU A 283 -17.00 10.41 -11.82
CA LEU A 283 -18.05 11.44 -11.71
C LEU A 283 -17.51 12.88 -11.60
N ASP A 284 -16.30 13.05 -11.07
CA ASP A 284 -15.67 14.35 -10.84
C ASP A 284 -14.53 14.63 -11.83
N ASP A 285 -14.09 15.88 -11.90
CA ASP A 285 -13.04 16.39 -12.79
C ASP A 285 -11.60 16.04 -12.35
N GLY A 286 -11.44 15.42 -11.18
CA GLY A 286 -10.18 14.79 -10.82
C GLY A 286 -9.85 13.62 -11.74
N ALA A 287 -8.76 13.72 -12.48
CA ALA A 287 -8.36 12.68 -13.44
C ALA A 287 -7.97 11.36 -12.78
N VAL A 288 -8.22 10.26 -13.49
CA VAL A 288 -7.59 8.95 -13.29
C VAL A 288 -6.42 8.83 -14.28
N THR A 289 -5.20 8.75 -13.77
CA THR A 289 -4.00 8.63 -14.59
C THR A 289 -3.42 7.22 -14.47
N ILE A 290 -3.29 6.52 -15.59
CA ILE A 290 -2.57 5.26 -15.69
C ILE A 290 -1.10 5.60 -15.97
N ASN A 291 -0.22 5.31 -15.02
CA ASN A 291 1.21 5.64 -15.11
C ASN A 291 1.92 4.78 -16.18
N PRO A 292 3.17 5.13 -16.56
CA PRO A 292 3.97 4.31 -17.45
C PRO A 292 4.12 2.88 -16.93
N PHE A 293 4.03 1.89 -17.81
CA PHE A 293 4.11 0.46 -17.53
C PHE A 293 3.04 -0.08 -16.57
N ALA A 294 2.07 0.75 -16.15
CA ALA A 294 0.97 0.34 -15.30
C ALA A 294 -0.18 -0.24 -16.14
N THR A 295 -0.94 -1.14 -15.53
CA THR A 295 -2.16 -1.72 -16.10
C THR A 295 -3.33 -1.47 -15.18
N TRP A 296 -4.34 -0.76 -15.69
CA TRP A 296 -5.65 -0.73 -15.09
C TRP A 296 -6.53 -1.81 -15.73
N TYR A 297 -6.82 -2.85 -14.97
CA TYR A 297 -7.48 -4.06 -15.43
C TYR A 297 -8.93 -4.12 -14.91
N PHE A 298 -9.88 -4.38 -15.80
CA PHE A 298 -11.27 -4.66 -15.46
C PHE A 298 -11.59 -6.12 -15.77
N ASP A 299 -11.89 -6.87 -14.70
CA ASP A 299 -12.25 -8.29 -14.76
C ASP A 299 -13.67 -8.49 -15.26
N LYS A 300 -13.99 -9.75 -15.58
CA LYS A 300 -15.27 -10.15 -16.13
C LYS A 300 -16.43 -9.75 -15.23
N GLY A 301 -17.38 -9.03 -15.81
CA GLY A 301 -18.58 -8.56 -15.13
C GLY A 301 -18.44 -7.18 -14.46
N ALA A 302 -17.22 -6.68 -14.26
CA ALA A 302 -17.03 -5.31 -13.77
C ALA A 302 -17.43 -4.30 -14.85
N ALA A 303 -17.68 -3.06 -14.42
CA ALA A 303 -17.96 -1.97 -15.34
C ALA A 303 -17.05 -0.77 -15.08
N LEU A 304 -16.56 -0.14 -16.16
CA LEU A 304 -15.96 1.19 -16.13
C LEU A 304 -16.99 2.17 -16.68
N SER A 305 -17.35 3.20 -15.91
CA SER A 305 -18.31 4.22 -16.31
C SER A 305 -17.69 5.61 -16.32
N TYR A 306 -17.82 6.30 -17.45
CA TYR A 306 -17.35 7.67 -17.65
C TYR A 306 -18.55 8.62 -17.67
N ALA A 307 -18.76 9.32 -16.55
CA ALA A 307 -19.91 10.18 -16.34
C ALA A 307 -19.55 11.47 -15.57
N PRO A 308 -18.49 12.20 -15.98
CA PRO A 308 -18.09 13.39 -15.25
C PRO A 308 -19.18 14.47 -15.31
N SER A 309 -19.23 15.30 -14.28
CA SER A 309 -20.16 16.43 -14.22
C SER A 309 -19.81 17.56 -15.20
N SER A 310 -18.57 17.62 -15.70
CA SER A 310 -18.14 18.54 -16.74
C SER A 310 -18.28 17.96 -18.15
N ASN A 311 -17.98 18.78 -19.15
CA ASN A 311 -17.86 18.36 -20.55
C ASN A 311 -16.45 17.82 -20.90
N ASN A 312 -15.61 17.55 -19.91
CA ASN A 312 -14.26 17.04 -20.12
C ASN A 312 -14.31 15.57 -20.56
N ARG A 313 -13.59 15.25 -21.63
CA ARG A 313 -13.55 13.91 -22.25
C ARG A 313 -12.27 13.14 -21.94
N ASP A 314 -11.33 13.78 -21.23
CA ASP A 314 -9.94 13.34 -21.06
C ASP A 314 -9.57 13.17 -19.57
N LEU A 315 -10.53 12.69 -18.77
CA LEU A 315 -10.31 12.43 -17.34
C LEU A 315 -9.77 11.03 -17.06
N ILE A 316 -9.79 10.12 -18.04
CA ILE A 316 -9.00 8.87 -17.99
C ILE A 316 -7.79 9.08 -18.88
N ARG A 317 -6.61 9.20 -18.27
CA ARG A 317 -5.36 9.55 -18.96
C ARG A 317 -4.41 8.37 -18.95
N MET A 318 -3.93 7.99 -20.11
CA MET A 318 -2.79 7.09 -20.24
C MET A 318 -1.55 7.95 -20.41
N HIS A 319 -0.58 7.84 -19.51
CA HIS A 319 0.58 8.72 -19.48
C HIS A 319 1.41 8.63 -20.76
N ASP A 320 1.63 7.40 -21.26
CA ASP A 320 2.30 7.14 -22.53
C ASP A 320 1.89 5.79 -23.12
N ALA A 321 2.53 5.37 -24.22
CA ALA A 321 2.25 4.15 -24.96
C ALA A 321 2.35 2.86 -24.14
N THR A 322 3.03 2.90 -22.99
CA THR A 322 3.22 1.76 -22.09
C THR A 322 2.11 1.65 -21.04
N SER A 323 1.34 2.72 -20.81
CA SER A 323 0.15 2.71 -19.96
C SER A 323 -0.95 1.87 -20.61
N THR A 324 -1.53 0.94 -19.84
CA THR A 324 -2.49 -0.04 -20.36
C THR A 324 -3.83 0.05 -19.65
N LEU A 325 -4.91 0.18 -20.44
CA LEU A 325 -6.28 -0.11 -20.00
C LEU A 325 -6.66 -1.49 -20.55
N TYR A 326 -6.97 -2.44 -19.67
CA TYR A 326 -7.29 -3.82 -20.05
C TYR A 326 -8.76 -4.13 -19.73
N LEU A 327 -9.53 -4.49 -20.75
CA LEU A 327 -10.94 -4.86 -20.64
C LEU A 327 -11.10 -6.36 -20.90
N ASP A 328 -11.46 -7.12 -19.86
CA ASP A 328 -11.65 -8.58 -19.95
C ASP A 328 -13.11 -8.97 -19.69
N GLY A 329 -13.92 -9.10 -20.74
CA GLY A 329 -15.32 -9.51 -20.58
C GLY A 329 -16.16 -8.53 -19.73
N CYS A 330 -15.83 -7.25 -19.77
CA CYS A 330 -16.40 -6.20 -18.91
C CYS A 330 -17.28 -5.23 -19.73
N SER A 331 -17.87 -4.24 -19.05
CA SER A 331 -18.65 -3.18 -19.70
C SER A 331 -17.95 -1.83 -19.62
N LEU A 332 -18.00 -1.05 -20.70
CA LEU A 332 -17.54 0.33 -20.76
C LEU A 332 -18.72 1.25 -21.08
N TYR A 333 -19.01 2.18 -20.17
CA TYR A 333 -20.08 3.17 -20.30
C TYR A 333 -19.50 4.57 -20.48
N SER A 334 -20.16 5.36 -21.33
CA SER A 334 -19.94 6.80 -21.44
C SER A 334 -21.28 7.50 -21.58
N THR A 335 -21.48 8.57 -20.80
CA THR A 335 -22.62 9.46 -20.95
C THR A 335 -22.48 10.33 -22.21
N THR A 336 -23.40 11.28 -22.39
CA THR A 336 -23.35 12.29 -23.45
C THR A 336 -22.13 13.21 -23.40
N THR A 337 -21.32 13.18 -22.35
CA THR A 337 -20.02 13.85 -22.34
C THR A 337 -19.08 13.24 -23.39
N GLY A 338 -19.14 11.92 -23.58
CA GLY A 338 -18.20 11.17 -24.40
C GLY A 338 -16.87 10.95 -23.69
N LEU A 339 -16.28 9.77 -23.87
CA LEU A 339 -14.93 9.43 -23.42
C LEU A 339 -13.94 9.54 -24.58
N ARG A 340 -12.73 10.06 -24.36
CA ARG A 340 -11.63 9.97 -25.31
C ARG A 340 -10.42 9.31 -24.64
N LEU A 341 -9.81 8.35 -25.35
CA LEU A 341 -8.62 7.63 -24.93
C LEU A 341 -7.49 7.88 -25.93
N THR A 342 -6.32 8.31 -25.45
CA THR A 342 -5.15 8.68 -26.28
C THR A 342 -3.85 8.09 -25.72
N SER A 343 -2.80 8.07 -26.55
CA SER A 343 -1.39 7.85 -26.22
C SER A 343 -0.99 6.48 -25.66
N GLY A 344 -1.91 5.68 -25.10
CA GLY A 344 -1.63 4.39 -24.44
C GLY A 344 -2.02 3.14 -25.23
N THR A 345 -2.16 2.02 -24.51
CA THR A 345 -2.64 0.75 -25.06
C THR A 345 -3.99 0.35 -24.46
N LEU A 346 -5.01 0.20 -25.31
CA LEU A 346 -6.26 -0.47 -24.97
C LEU A 346 -6.15 -1.96 -25.34
N VAL A 347 -6.31 -2.85 -24.36
CA VAL A 347 -6.41 -4.30 -24.60
C VAL A 347 -7.86 -4.73 -24.43
N VAL A 348 -8.37 -5.48 -25.42
CA VAL A 348 -9.71 -6.03 -25.44
C VAL A 348 -9.60 -7.55 -25.45
N ASP A 349 -10.11 -8.18 -24.40
CA ASP A 349 -10.16 -9.64 -24.25
C ASP A 349 -11.59 -10.13 -23.93
N HIS A 350 -11.93 -11.34 -24.37
CA HIS A 350 -13.29 -11.87 -24.33
C HIS A 350 -14.34 -10.89 -24.91
N LYS A 351 -15.63 -11.07 -24.59
CA LYS A 351 -16.70 -10.20 -25.07
C LYS A 351 -16.87 -9.00 -24.14
N ASN A 352 -16.41 -7.84 -24.57
CA ASN A 352 -16.64 -6.56 -23.90
C ASN A 352 -17.85 -5.86 -24.51
N THR A 353 -18.62 -5.13 -23.69
CA THR A 353 -19.81 -4.40 -24.13
C THR A 353 -19.59 -2.90 -23.97
N ILE A 354 -19.88 -2.13 -25.02
CA ILE A 354 -19.80 -0.67 -25.03
C ILE A 354 -21.20 -0.07 -25.03
N HIS A 355 -21.38 0.93 -24.18
CA HIS A 355 -22.55 1.79 -24.12
C HIS A 355 -22.13 3.26 -24.21
N ALA A 356 -22.44 3.92 -25.32
CA ALA A 356 -22.25 5.36 -25.47
C ALA A 356 -23.62 6.03 -25.58
N ASP A 357 -23.98 6.87 -24.62
CA ASP A 357 -25.29 7.56 -24.65
C ASP A 357 -25.34 8.73 -25.63
N GLY A 358 -24.16 9.15 -26.11
CA GLY A 358 -23.99 10.22 -27.08
C GLY A 358 -24.67 9.96 -28.43
N SER A 359 -25.21 11.04 -29.00
CA SER A 359 -25.86 11.05 -30.32
C SER A 359 -25.02 11.79 -31.38
N LYS A 360 -23.96 12.48 -30.97
CA LYS A 360 -23.04 13.25 -31.83
C LYS A 360 -21.60 12.77 -31.69
N LEU A 361 -20.77 13.05 -32.70
CA LEU A 361 -19.36 12.62 -32.71
C LEU A 361 -18.55 13.13 -31.52
N SER A 362 -18.88 14.33 -31.03
CA SER A 362 -18.30 14.92 -29.82
C SER A 362 -18.70 14.20 -28.53
N GLU A 363 -19.73 13.36 -28.56
CA GLU A 363 -20.32 12.64 -27.41
C GLU A 363 -19.98 11.13 -27.48
N ALA A 364 -19.23 10.71 -28.50
CA ALA A 364 -18.86 9.31 -28.71
C ALA A 364 -17.76 8.85 -27.76
N ILE A 365 -17.61 7.52 -27.61
CA ILE A 365 -16.35 6.95 -27.12
C ILE A 365 -15.35 7.01 -28.27
N THR A 366 -14.25 7.75 -28.10
CA THR A 366 -13.26 8.03 -29.13
C THR A 366 -11.91 7.41 -28.80
N PHE A 367 -11.33 6.73 -29.78
CA PHE A 367 -10.00 6.14 -29.71
C PHE A 367 -9.03 6.99 -30.55
N GLY A 368 -8.17 7.77 -29.89
CA GLY A 368 -7.26 8.75 -30.50
C GLY A 368 -7.80 10.19 -30.49
N SER A 369 -6.97 11.14 -30.96
CA SER A 369 -7.30 12.58 -31.02
C SER A 369 -7.34 13.18 -32.43
N GLY A 370 -6.97 12.39 -33.44
CA GLY A 370 -6.71 12.79 -34.83
C GLY A 370 -5.26 13.25 -35.06
N GLN A 371 -4.42 13.22 -34.01
CA GLN A 371 -3.00 13.55 -34.07
C GLN A 371 -2.16 12.29 -33.83
N THR A 372 -1.15 12.06 -34.67
CA THR A 372 -0.27 10.88 -34.57
C THR A 372 0.52 10.81 -33.25
N ALA A 373 0.77 11.96 -32.61
CA ALA A 373 1.43 12.01 -31.29
C ALA A 373 0.59 11.39 -30.16
N ASP A 374 -0.73 11.29 -30.36
CA ASP A 374 -1.70 10.86 -29.35
C ASP A 374 -2.37 9.53 -29.73
N ASP A 375 -1.81 8.80 -30.69
CA ASP A 375 -2.40 7.57 -31.19
C ASP A 375 -2.57 6.53 -30.09
N LEU A 376 -3.77 5.95 -30.05
CA LEU A 376 -4.09 4.84 -29.17
C LEU A 376 -3.72 3.52 -29.84
N THR A 377 -2.90 2.71 -29.18
CA THR A 377 -2.68 1.33 -29.61
C THR A 377 -3.84 0.46 -29.15
N ILE A 378 -4.50 -0.25 -30.07
CA ILE A 378 -5.59 -1.18 -29.73
C ILE A 378 -5.13 -2.61 -29.99
N LYS A 379 -5.18 -3.46 -28.96
CA LYS A 379 -4.86 -4.89 -29.05
C LYS A 379 -6.12 -5.71 -28.81
N VAL A 380 -6.56 -6.42 -29.84
CA VAL A 380 -7.71 -7.32 -29.77
C VAL A 380 -7.19 -8.74 -29.61
N MET A 381 -7.48 -9.36 -28.47
CA MET A 381 -7.02 -10.72 -28.14
C MET A 381 -7.78 -11.79 -28.93
N PRO A 382 -7.23 -13.01 -29.10
CA PRO A 382 -7.92 -14.07 -29.82
C PRO A 382 -9.28 -14.41 -29.20
N GLY A 383 -10.35 -14.31 -29.99
CA GLY A 383 -11.71 -14.57 -29.53
C GLY A 383 -12.37 -13.40 -28.79
N ALA A 384 -11.66 -12.26 -28.68
CA ALA A 384 -12.23 -11.05 -28.12
C ALA A 384 -13.22 -10.39 -29.09
N CYS A 385 -14.19 -9.68 -28.52
CA CYS A 385 -15.19 -8.90 -29.24
C CYS A 385 -15.47 -7.60 -28.48
N LEU A 386 -15.63 -6.52 -29.23
CA LEU A 386 -16.13 -5.25 -28.72
C LEU A 386 -17.54 -5.04 -29.28
N ASP A 387 -18.55 -5.33 -28.47
CA ASP A 387 -19.96 -5.26 -28.85
C ASP A 387 -20.52 -3.88 -28.49
N VAL A 388 -20.85 -3.07 -29.50
CA VAL A 388 -21.44 -1.74 -29.28
C VAL A 388 -22.95 -1.91 -29.11
N ALA A 389 -23.39 -2.01 -27.86
CA ALA A 389 -24.79 -2.23 -27.51
C ALA A 389 -25.64 -0.96 -27.69
N SER A 390 -25.07 0.22 -27.49
CA SER A 390 -25.72 1.51 -27.72
C SER A 390 -24.72 2.60 -28.12
N GLY A 391 -25.20 3.57 -28.91
CA GLY A 391 -24.40 4.69 -29.41
C GLY A 391 -23.42 4.27 -30.51
N PHE A 392 -22.24 4.89 -30.50
CA PHE A 392 -21.20 4.61 -31.47
C PHE A 392 -19.81 4.90 -30.93
N VAL A 393 -18.84 4.19 -31.49
CA VAL A 393 -17.41 4.37 -31.25
C VAL A 393 -16.81 5.11 -32.43
N HIS A 394 -15.92 6.05 -32.16
CA HIS A 394 -15.18 6.79 -33.16
C HIS A 394 -13.70 6.44 -33.10
N TYR A 395 -13.16 5.90 -34.19
CA TYR A 395 -11.72 5.72 -34.34
C TYR A 395 -11.11 6.98 -34.96
N ALA A 396 -10.14 7.56 -34.26
CA ALA A 396 -9.55 8.85 -34.58
C ALA A 396 -8.05 8.86 -34.24
N ASN A 397 -7.30 7.81 -34.58
CA ASN A 397 -5.84 7.95 -34.66
C ASN A 397 -5.47 8.85 -35.85
N GLY A 398 -4.33 9.54 -35.77
CA GLY A 398 -3.83 10.38 -36.84
C GLY A 398 -3.55 9.56 -38.11
N GLU A 399 -3.76 10.19 -39.27
CA GLU A 399 -3.30 9.62 -40.53
C GLU A 399 -1.78 9.80 -40.61
N SER A 400 -1.06 8.72 -40.91
CA SER A 400 0.36 8.82 -41.28
C SER A 400 0.44 9.37 -42.70
N ASP A 401 1.01 10.58 -42.86
CA ASP A 401 1.36 11.16 -44.18
C ASP A 401 2.23 10.23 -45.04
#